data_AF-A0A1U7RSJ8-F1
#
_entry.id   AF-A0A1U7RSJ8-F1
#
_cell.length_a   1.000
_cell.length_b   1.000
_cell.length_c   1.000
_cell.angle_alpha   90.00
_cell.angle_beta   90.00
_cell.angle_gamma   90.00
#
_symmetry.space_group_name_H-M   'P 1'
#
loop_
_entity.id
_entity.type
_entity.pdbx_description
1 polymer ?
#
loop_
_entity_poly.entity_id
_entity_poly.type
_entity_poly.pdbx_seq_one_letter_code
_entity_poly.pdbx_strand_id
1 'polypeptide(L)'
;MLQPGAGEECGACGFALSLGPEVKEVEETIEEMLIRLDEFCGMTDMIRSDTSQILDVSIPLVKAKVREMNNIYTKIDKLEAFVKMVGHHVSFLEEQVLEAEKTHGNFPHSVRKLLQSATISIFKNKHTPSAQHTYDLPELYRTEDYFPMNYADFPTADD
;
A
#
# COMPACT_ATOMS: atom_id res chain seq x y z
N MET A 1 32.52 109.69 14.15
CA MET A 1 33.47 108.73 14.76
C MET A 1 32.74 107.97 15.86
N LEU A 2 32.42 106.69 15.62
CA LEU A 2 32.48 105.51 16.51
C LEU A 2 31.51 104.42 15.99
N GLN A 3 32.08 103.31 15.53
CA GLN A 3 31.46 101.97 15.56
C GLN A 3 31.92 101.27 16.87
N PRO A 4 31.46 100.05 17.26
CA PRO A 4 30.39 99.17 16.76
C PRO A 4 29.48 98.61 17.88
N GLY A 5 28.41 97.89 17.52
CA GLY A 5 27.73 96.95 18.41
C GLY A 5 27.63 95.60 17.71
N ALA A 6 28.54 94.69 18.04
CA ALA A 6 28.60 93.34 17.51
C ALA A 6 27.35 92.56 17.94
N GLY A 7 26.61 92.02 16.97
CA GLY A 7 25.59 91.01 17.24
C GLY A 7 26.27 89.73 17.71
N GLU A 8 25.92 89.27 18.90
CA GLU A 8 26.20 87.91 19.35
C GLU A 8 25.54 86.92 18.38
N GLU A 9 26.35 86.22 17.59
CA GLU A 9 25.89 85.00 16.94
C GLU A 9 25.55 83.97 18.02
N CYS A 10 24.27 83.65 18.12
CA CYS A 10 23.76 82.58 18.95
C CYS A 10 24.32 81.23 18.45
N GLY A 11 25.36 80.73 19.12
CA GLY A 11 25.99 79.43 18.84
C GLY A 11 25.08 78.21 18.99
N ALA A 12 23.83 78.38 19.44
CA ALA A 12 22.84 77.31 19.53
C ALA A 12 22.26 76.90 18.16
N CYS A 13 22.29 77.78 17.14
CA CYS A 13 21.74 77.46 15.82
C CYS A 13 22.62 76.50 14.99
N GLY A 14 23.93 76.47 15.24
CA GLY A 14 24.87 75.60 14.51
C GLY A 14 24.72 74.11 14.83
N PHE A 15 24.37 73.77 16.08
CA PHE A 15 24.16 72.39 16.49
C PHE A 15 22.88 71.79 15.89
N ALA A 16 21.79 72.56 15.79
CA ALA A 16 20.54 72.10 15.21
C ALA A 16 20.64 71.82 13.69
N LEU A 17 21.49 72.55 12.98
CA LEU A 17 21.71 72.38 11.53
C LEU A 17 22.63 71.21 11.19
N SER A 18 23.53 70.82 12.10
CA SER A 18 24.52 69.75 11.89
C SER A 18 23.98 68.33 12.14
N LEU A 19 23.00 68.17 13.04
CA LEU A 19 22.47 66.86 13.45
C LEU A 19 21.28 66.38 12.60
N GLY A 20 20.62 67.27 11.87
CA GLY A 20 19.44 66.93 11.05
C GLY A 20 19.65 65.82 10.02
N PRO A 21 20.77 65.78 9.28
CA PRO A 21 21.03 64.73 8.30
C PRO A 21 21.26 63.35 8.92
N GLU A 22 22.05 63.25 10.00
CA GLU A 22 22.32 61.99 10.70
C GLU A 22 21.05 61.42 11.35
N VAL A 23 20.21 62.29 11.94
CA VAL A 23 18.92 61.86 12.51
C VAL A 23 18.00 61.29 11.43
N LYS A 24 17.98 61.90 10.24
CA LYS A 24 17.16 61.44 9.12
C LYS A 24 17.63 60.11 8.55
N GLU A 25 18.94 59.90 8.42
CA GLU A 25 19.51 58.61 7.99
C GLU A 25 19.13 57.47 8.95
N VAL A 26 19.16 57.75 10.27
CA VAL A 26 18.72 56.80 11.29
C VAL A 26 17.22 56.50 11.17
N GLU A 27 16.39 57.52 10.94
CA GLU A 27 14.94 57.35 10.73
C GLU A 27 14.65 56.46 9.50
N GLU A 28 15.29 56.73 8.36
CA GLU A 28 15.16 55.93 7.14
C GLU A 28 15.63 54.47 7.36
N THR A 29 16.71 54.28 8.12
CA THR A 29 17.21 52.93 8.47
C THR A 29 16.22 52.18 9.37
N ILE A 30 15.58 52.86 10.32
CA ILE A 30 14.56 52.26 11.19
C ILE A 30 13.35 51.85 10.36
N GLU A 31 12.88 52.71 9.46
CA GLU A 31 11.77 52.38 8.56
C GLU A 31 12.08 51.15 7.71
N GLU A 32 13.27 51.09 7.10
CA GLU A 32 13.70 49.92 6.33
C GLU A 32 13.76 48.65 7.21
N MET A 33 14.28 48.76 8.44
CA MET A 33 14.31 47.64 9.38
C MET A 33 12.90 47.16 9.77
N LEU A 34 11.95 48.08 9.96
CA LEU A 34 10.57 47.74 10.30
C LEU A 34 9.88 47.01 9.15
N ILE A 35 10.13 47.43 7.90
CA ILE A 35 9.63 46.72 6.71
C ILE A 35 10.19 45.29 6.66
N ARG A 36 11.50 45.13 6.82
CA ARG A 36 12.14 43.80 6.82
C ARG A 36 11.64 42.90 7.96
N LEU A 37 11.32 43.47 9.11
CA LEU A 37 10.74 42.72 10.23
C LEU A 37 9.31 42.26 9.92
N ASP A 38 8.49 43.08 9.26
CA ASP A 38 7.15 42.70 8.83
C ASP A 38 7.21 41.56 7.80
N GLU A 39 8.10 41.66 6.82
CA GLU A 39 8.35 40.59 5.84
C GLU A 39 8.79 39.29 6.52
N PHE A 40 9.69 39.37 7.52
CA PHE A 40 10.14 38.21 8.28
C PHE A 40 9.01 37.57 9.10
N CYS A 41 8.13 38.38 9.69
CA CYS A 41 6.93 37.88 10.36
C CYS A 41 6.02 37.14 9.37
N GLY A 42 5.77 37.73 8.19
CA GLY A 42 4.99 37.09 7.13
C GLY A 42 5.57 35.74 6.68
N MET A 43 6.89 35.66 6.49
CA MET A 43 7.56 34.38 6.18
C MET A 43 7.41 33.35 7.31
N THR A 44 7.55 33.78 8.56
CA THR A 44 7.40 32.90 9.73
C THR A 44 5.97 32.36 9.85
N ASP A 45 4.98 33.19 9.54
CA ASP A 45 3.57 32.80 9.56
C ASP A 45 3.24 31.78 8.46
N MET A 46 3.79 31.96 7.25
CA MET A 46 3.69 30.96 6.18
C MET A 46 4.31 29.64 6.60
N ILE A 47 5.53 29.65 7.14
CA ILE A 47 6.20 28.43 7.62
C ILE A 47 5.35 27.72 8.69
N ARG A 48 4.76 28.48 9.61
CA ARG A 48 3.88 27.92 10.65
C ARG A 48 2.63 27.30 10.05
N SER A 49 2.00 27.97 9.09
CA SER A 49 0.84 27.47 8.36
C SER A 49 1.16 26.17 7.61
N ASP A 50 2.25 26.15 6.84
CA ASP A 50 2.68 24.98 6.08
C ASP A 50 3.04 23.81 6.99
N THR A 51 3.73 24.09 8.10
CA THR A 51 4.03 23.07 9.13
C THR A 51 2.74 22.47 9.69
N SER A 52 1.74 23.31 9.99
CA SER A 52 0.44 22.84 10.50
C SER A 52 -0.28 22.00 9.44
N GLN A 53 -0.29 22.43 8.18
CA GLN A 53 -0.85 21.65 7.07
C GLN A 53 -0.18 20.28 6.94
N ILE A 54 1.15 20.23 7.01
CA ILE A 54 1.90 18.98 6.90
C ILE A 54 1.57 18.03 8.06
N LEU A 55 1.59 18.54 9.29
CA LEU A 55 1.39 17.74 10.50
C LEU A 55 -0.06 17.27 10.66
N ASP A 56 -1.02 18.14 10.38
CA ASP A 56 -2.44 17.87 10.66
C ASP A 56 -3.18 17.25 9.49
N VAL A 57 -2.71 17.45 8.26
CA VAL A 57 -3.40 16.97 7.05
C VAL A 57 -2.54 15.96 6.28
N SER A 58 -1.36 16.38 5.82
CA SER A 58 -0.59 15.58 4.87
C SER A 58 -0.06 14.28 5.47
N ILE A 59 0.54 14.33 6.67
CA ILE A 59 1.06 13.14 7.36
C ILE A 59 -0.06 12.14 7.68
N PRO A 60 -1.19 12.53 8.30
CA PRO A 60 -2.31 11.62 8.54
C PRO A 60 -2.85 10.99 7.25
N LEU A 61 -2.97 11.77 6.17
CA LEU A 61 -3.45 11.28 4.89
C LEU A 61 -2.51 10.22 4.29
N VAL A 62 -1.20 10.48 4.27
CA VAL A 62 -0.20 9.51 3.81
C VAL A 62 -0.23 8.24 4.68
N LYS A 63 -0.34 8.39 6.00
CA LYS A 63 -0.46 7.26 6.94
C LYS A 63 -1.71 6.41 6.65
N ALA A 64 -2.84 7.04 6.33
CA ALA A 64 -4.05 6.32 5.92
C ALA A 64 -3.83 5.55 4.61
N LYS A 65 -3.18 6.17 3.61
CA LYS A 65 -2.85 5.50 2.34
C LYS A 65 -1.88 4.33 2.49
N VAL A 66 -0.88 4.44 3.38
CA VAL A 66 0.00 3.31 3.70
C VAL A 66 -0.80 2.14 4.31
N ARG A 67 -1.80 2.43 5.15
CA ARG A 67 -2.68 1.38 5.71
C ARG A 67 -3.54 0.71 4.63
N GLU A 68 -4.12 1.49 3.72
CA GLU A 68 -4.86 0.94 2.57
C GLU A 68 -3.97 0.01 1.74
N MET A 69 -2.73 0.42 1.49
CA MET A 69 -1.75 -0.37 0.75
C MET A 69 -1.38 -1.68 1.47
N ASN A 70 -1.19 -1.65 2.79
CA ASN A 70 -0.94 -2.87 3.59
C ASN A 70 -2.11 -3.87 3.52
N ASN A 71 -3.36 -3.39 3.43
CA ASN A 71 -4.51 -4.25 3.23
C ASN A 71 -4.45 -4.94 1.85
N ILE A 72 -4.06 -4.20 0.80
CA ILE A 72 -3.87 -4.78 -0.53
C ILE A 72 -2.78 -5.88 -0.50
N TYR A 73 -1.63 -5.62 0.13
CA TYR A 73 -0.59 -6.65 0.28
C TYR A 73 -1.09 -7.89 1.03
N THR A 74 -1.86 -7.70 2.11
CA THR A 74 -2.48 -8.83 2.82
C THR A 74 -3.40 -9.66 1.93
N LYS A 75 -4.15 -9.01 1.01
CA LYS A 75 -4.99 -9.72 0.03
C LYS A 75 -4.15 -10.48 -0.99
N ILE A 76 -3.03 -9.90 -1.44
CA ILE A 76 -2.08 -10.56 -2.35
C ILE A 76 -1.47 -11.80 -1.68
N ASP A 77 -1.04 -11.70 -0.42
CA ASP A 77 -0.46 -12.83 0.31
C ASP A 77 -1.45 -14.00 0.46
N LYS A 78 -2.72 -13.68 0.75
CA LYS A 78 -3.80 -14.69 0.81
C LYS A 78 -4.02 -15.35 -0.54
N LEU A 79 -4.02 -14.57 -1.62
CA LEU A 79 -4.15 -15.09 -2.97
C LEU A 79 -2.98 -16.00 -3.35
N GLU A 80 -1.76 -15.62 -2.98
CA GLU A 80 -0.57 -16.44 -3.23
C GLU A 80 -0.64 -17.78 -2.47
N ALA A 81 -1.01 -17.75 -1.19
CA ALA A 81 -1.23 -18.96 -0.40
C ALA A 81 -2.30 -19.86 -1.03
N PHE A 82 -3.38 -19.26 -1.54
CA PHE A 82 -4.43 -19.97 -2.24
C PHE A 82 -3.91 -20.66 -3.52
N VAL A 83 -3.18 -19.93 -4.38
CA VAL A 83 -2.62 -20.50 -5.61
C VAL A 83 -1.63 -21.64 -5.31
N LYS A 84 -0.79 -21.48 -4.27
CA LYS A 84 0.12 -22.54 -3.81
C LYS A 84 -0.62 -23.80 -3.39
N MET A 85 -1.71 -23.66 -2.63
CA MET A 85 -2.53 -24.79 -2.19
C MET A 85 -3.19 -25.50 -3.38
N VAL A 86 -3.76 -24.77 -4.33
CA VAL A 86 -4.33 -25.36 -5.56
C VAL A 86 -3.25 -26.11 -6.34
N GLY A 87 -2.06 -25.52 -6.50
CA GLY A 87 -0.93 -26.17 -7.14
C GLY A 87 -0.57 -27.51 -6.48
N HIS A 88 -0.51 -27.54 -5.15
CA HIS A 88 -0.27 -28.77 -4.39
C HIS A 88 -1.36 -29.84 -4.66
N HIS A 89 -2.64 -29.47 -4.64
CA HIS A 89 -3.73 -30.41 -4.91
C HIS A 89 -3.69 -30.95 -6.35
N VAL A 90 -3.38 -30.12 -7.34
CA VAL A 90 -3.25 -30.55 -8.74
C VAL A 90 -2.08 -31.54 -8.87
N SER A 91 -0.90 -31.22 -8.35
CA SER A 91 0.25 -32.13 -8.40
C SER A 91 -0.03 -33.46 -7.71
N PHE A 92 -0.74 -33.43 -6.57
CA PHE A 92 -1.16 -34.65 -5.87
C PHE A 92 -2.11 -35.51 -6.72
N LEU A 93 -3.09 -34.90 -7.38
CA LEU A 93 -4.02 -35.62 -8.27
C LEU A 93 -3.29 -36.18 -9.51
N GLU A 94 -2.37 -35.42 -10.10
CA GLU A 94 -1.54 -35.86 -11.22
C GLU A 94 -0.72 -37.11 -10.88
N GLU A 95 -0.11 -37.15 -9.69
CA GLU A 95 0.64 -38.32 -9.21
C GLU A 95 -0.25 -39.56 -9.05
N GLN A 96 -1.45 -39.39 -8.48
CA GLN A 96 -2.41 -40.48 -8.35
C GLN A 96 -2.88 -41.03 -9.71
N VAL A 97 -3.11 -40.14 -10.69
CA VAL A 97 -3.48 -40.56 -12.05
C VAL A 97 -2.33 -41.32 -12.71
N LEU A 98 -1.10 -40.82 -12.61
CA LEU A 98 0.10 -41.49 -13.13
C LEU A 98 0.28 -42.91 -12.55
N GLU A 99 0.12 -43.07 -11.23
CA GLU A 99 0.22 -44.38 -10.60
C GLU A 99 -0.95 -45.30 -11.00
N ALA A 100 -2.17 -44.78 -11.13
CA ALA A 100 -3.30 -45.54 -11.65
C ALA A 100 -3.07 -46.00 -13.10
N GLU A 101 -2.55 -45.14 -13.97
CA GLU A 101 -2.19 -45.47 -15.36
C GLU A 101 -1.08 -46.50 -15.45
N LYS A 102 -0.05 -46.40 -14.60
CA LYS A 102 1.04 -47.38 -14.56
C LYS A 102 0.56 -48.76 -14.08
N THR A 103 -0.31 -48.79 -13.08
CA THR A 103 -0.83 -50.03 -12.50
C THR A 103 -1.91 -50.69 -13.36
N HIS A 104 -2.71 -49.91 -14.10
CA HIS A 104 -3.85 -50.41 -14.87
C HIS A 104 -3.75 -50.23 -16.39
N GLY A 105 -2.79 -49.45 -16.90
CA GLY A 105 -2.60 -49.15 -18.33
C GLY A 105 -1.95 -50.28 -19.13
N ASN A 106 -1.32 -51.25 -18.46
CA ASN A 106 -0.95 -52.50 -19.09
C ASN A 106 -2.15 -53.44 -19.07
N PHE A 107 -2.83 -53.60 -20.21
CA PHE A 107 -3.81 -54.67 -20.38
C PHE A 107 -3.16 -55.99 -19.94
N PRO A 108 -3.66 -56.68 -18.90
CA PRO A 108 -2.97 -57.84 -18.35
C PRO A 108 -2.74 -58.84 -19.50
N HIS A 109 -1.50 -59.27 -19.73
CA HIS A 109 -1.22 -60.25 -20.80
C HIS A 109 -2.10 -61.52 -20.64
N SER A 110 -2.48 -61.80 -19.39
CA SER A 110 -3.47 -62.79 -18.96
C SER A 110 -4.87 -62.59 -19.56
N VAL A 111 -5.40 -61.37 -19.65
CA VAL A 111 -6.71 -61.11 -20.27
C VAL A 111 -6.65 -61.15 -21.80
N ARG A 112 -5.49 -60.83 -22.41
CA ARG A 112 -5.27 -61.05 -23.85
C ARG A 112 -5.26 -62.54 -24.18
N LYS A 113 -4.59 -63.35 -23.35
CA LYS A 113 -4.64 -64.83 -23.46
C LYS A 113 -6.05 -65.38 -23.18
N LEU A 114 -6.76 -64.84 -22.20
CA LEU A 114 -8.10 -65.32 -21.84
C LEU A 114 -9.15 -65.00 -22.91
N LEU A 115 -9.05 -63.85 -23.58
CA LEU A 115 -9.88 -63.51 -24.74
C LEU A 115 -9.48 -64.30 -26.00
N GLN A 116 -8.19 -64.64 -26.17
CA GLN A 116 -7.74 -65.54 -27.24
C GLN A 116 -8.15 -67.00 -27.00
N SER A 117 -8.36 -67.41 -25.74
CA SER A 117 -8.85 -68.74 -25.36
C SER A 117 -10.36 -68.84 -25.21
N ALA A 118 -11.11 -67.74 -25.36
CA ALA A 118 -12.57 -67.73 -25.16
C ALA A 118 -13.35 -68.01 -26.46
N THR A 119 -13.03 -69.11 -27.12
CA THR A 119 -14.07 -69.92 -27.76
C THR A 119 -14.27 -71.17 -26.91
N ILE A 120 -15.39 -71.16 -26.17
CA ILE A 120 -15.98 -72.26 -25.39
C ILE A 120 -15.41 -72.43 -23.97
N SER A 121 -16.18 -72.02 -22.95
CA SER A 121 -16.80 -72.94 -21.98
C SER A 121 -17.53 -72.18 -20.87
N ILE A 122 -18.80 -72.54 -20.67
CA ILE A 122 -19.71 -72.07 -19.63
C ILE A 122 -19.44 -72.89 -18.37
N PHE A 123 -18.68 -72.40 -17.39
CA PHE A 123 -18.70 -72.98 -16.04
C PHE A 123 -18.47 -71.92 -14.95
N LYS A 124 -19.34 -71.98 -13.94
CA LYS A 124 -19.35 -71.18 -12.71
C LYS A 124 -18.04 -71.33 -11.92
N ASN A 125 -17.48 -70.22 -11.43
CA ASN A 125 -16.83 -70.25 -10.11
C ASN A 125 -16.74 -68.88 -9.43
N LYS A 126 -16.87 -68.94 -8.10
CA LYS A 126 -16.79 -67.91 -7.05
C LYS A 126 -16.02 -66.63 -7.38
N HIS A 127 -16.70 -65.49 -7.17
CA HIS A 127 -16.04 -64.20 -6.91
C HIS A 127 -15.20 -64.30 -5.63
N THR A 128 -13.88 -64.21 -5.77
CA THR A 128 -13.01 -63.68 -4.72
C THR A 128 -13.15 -62.15 -4.73
N PRO A 129 -13.27 -61.49 -3.57
CA PRO A 129 -13.24 -60.03 -3.55
C PRO A 129 -11.81 -59.62 -3.89
N SER A 130 -11.59 -59.18 -5.13
CA SER A 130 -10.45 -58.31 -5.42
C SER A 130 -10.55 -57.16 -4.44
N ALA A 131 -9.47 -56.89 -3.69
CA ALA A 131 -9.40 -55.71 -2.84
C ALA A 131 -9.70 -54.50 -3.73
N GLN A 132 -10.94 -54.02 -3.66
CA GLN A 132 -11.28 -52.72 -4.21
C GLN A 132 -10.54 -51.76 -3.31
N HIS A 133 -9.42 -51.22 -3.79
CA HIS A 133 -8.90 -50.00 -3.22
C HIS A 133 -10.01 -48.97 -3.43
N THR A 134 -10.82 -48.75 -2.39
CA THR A 134 -11.76 -47.65 -2.35
C THR A 134 -10.92 -46.40 -2.50
N TYR A 135 -10.98 -45.78 -3.68
CA TYR A 135 -10.39 -44.49 -3.90
C TYR A 135 -11.11 -43.50 -2.99
N ASP A 136 -10.42 -43.04 -1.95
CA ASP A 136 -10.95 -42.00 -1.08
C ASP A 136 -10.64 -40.67 -1.74
N LEU A 137 -11.68 -39.99 -2.22
CA LEU A 137 -11.53 -38.69 -2.86
C LEU A 137 -10.95 -37.74 -1.82
N PRO A 138 -9.74 -37.18 -2.04
CA PRO A 138 -9.15 -36.24 -1.08
C PRO A 138 -10.12 -35.09 -0.85
N GLU A 139 -10.12 -34.55 0.37
CA GLU A 139 -10.90 -33.35 0.68
C GLU A 139 -10.38 -32.21 -0.19
N LEU A 140 -11.07 -31.96 -1.30
CA LEU A 140 -10.68 -30.95 -2.27
C LEU A 140 -11.00 -29.58 -1.70
N TYR A 141 -10.16 -28.63 -2.06
CA TYR A 141 -10.33 -27.22 -1.75
C TYR A 141 -11.74 -26.72 -2.07
N ARG A 142 -12.32 -25.98 -1.14
CA ARG A 142 -13.58 -25.27 -1.28
C ARG A 142 -13.35 -23.77 -1.22
N THR A 143 -13.76 -23.06 -2.28
CA THR A 143 -13.54 -21.60 -2.39
C THR A 143 -14.20 -20.80 -1.28
N GLU A 144 -15.29 -21.33 -0.74
CA GLU A 144 -16.05 -20.68 0.32
C GLU A 144 -15.28 -20.55 1.63
N ASP A 145 -14.33 -21.45 1.89
CA ASP A 145 -13.59 -21.50 3.15
C ASP A 145 -12.55 -20.36 3.28
N TYR A 146 -12.12 -19.78 2.16
CA TYR A 146 -11.07 -18.75 2.10
C TYR A 146 -11.56 -17.39 1.59
N PHE A 147 -12.64 -17.39 0.80
CA PHE A 147 -13.33 -16.19 0.33
C PHE A 147 -14.80 -16.22 0.77
N PRO A 148 -15.10 -15.98 2.06
CA PRO A 148 -16.48 -15.91 2.51
C PRO A 148 -17.18 -14.78 1.75
N MET A 149 -18.26 -15.13 1.03
CA MET A 149 -19.11 -14.16 0.35
C MET A 149 -19.73 -13.23 1.39
N ASN A 150 -19.10 -12.08 1.60
CA ASN A 150 -19.64 -11.06 2.48
C ASN A 150 -20.66 -10.27 1.66
N TYR A 151 -21.93 -10.70 1.69
CA TYR A 151 -23.06 -10.01 1.03
C TYR A 151 -23.27 -8.56 1.52
N ALA A 152 -22.50 -8.10 2.50
CA ALA A 152 -22.58 -6.75 3.07
C ALA A 152 -21.85 -5.66 2.26
N ASP A 153 -21.01 -6.00 1.26
CA ASP A 153 -20.26 -5.03 0.46
C ASP A 153 -20.85 -4.74 -0.93
N PHE A 154 -21.99 -5.35 -1.28
CA PHE A 154 -22.74 -4.94 -2.47
C PHE A 154 -23.64 -3.76 -2.08
N PRO A 155 -23.53 -2.59 -2.75
CA PRO A 155 -24.55 -1.57 -2.65
C PRO A 155 -25.86 -2.22 -3.11
N THR A 156 -26.81 -2.39 -2.20
CA THR A 156 -28.19 -2.60 -2.60
C THR A 156 -28.56 -1.38 -3.42
N ALA A 157 -28.76 -1.57 -4.72
CA ALA A 157 -29.26 -0.55 -5.61
C ALA A 157 -30.73 -0.30 -5.25
N ASP A 158 -30.97 0.38 -4.12
CA ASP A 158 -32.25 0.95 -3.67
C ASP A 158 -31.95 1.82 -2.43
N ASP A 159 -31.53 3.08 -2.66
CA ASP A 159 -32.10 4.36 -2.18
C ASP A 159 -31.25 5.55 -2.68
#